data_AF-A0A183WG25-F1
#
_entry.id   AF-A0A183WG25-F1
#
_cell.length_a   1.000
_cell.length_b   1.000
_cell.length_c   1.000
_cell.angle_alpha   90.00
_cell.angle_beta   90.00
_cell.angle_gamma   90.00
#
_symmetry.space_group_name_H-M   'P 1'
#
loop_
_entity.id
_entity.type
_entity.pdbx_description
1 polymer ?
#
loop_
_entity_poly.entity_id
_entity_poly.type
_entity_poly.pdbx_seq_one_letter_code
_entity_poly.pdbx_strand_id
1 'polypeptide(L)'
;MTPDEEALLESQWTEIQKPHSRTSSRQKHEHVIRYRRWLAFLIAFGILLTLILLLGASYFMHVYSNENPQKDFPDSANPICLLPIQTGSDCQVHTQHWGWDSRTHSCKQFIYGECNSNKNNFLTKEKCEEVCKIRINV
;
A
#
# COMPACT_ATOMS: atom_id res chain seq x y z
N MET A 1 -72.67 -45.96 36.12
CA MET A 1 -71.32 -45.49 35.77
C MET A 1 -70.38 -46.63 36.08
N THR A 2 -69.82 -47.26 35.06
CA THR A 2 -68.97 -48.44 35.23
C THR A 2 -67.51 -48.02 35.46
N PRO A 3 -66.69 -48.86 36.13
CA PRO A 3 -65.27 -48.59 36.31
C PRO A 3 -64.53 -48.31 34.98
N ASP A 4 -65.04 -48.88 33.89
CA ASP A 4 -64.47 -48.72 32.55
C ASP A 4 -64.79 -47.34 31.92
N GLU A 5 -65.93 -46.72 32.25
CA GLU A 5 -66.27 -45.36 31.79
C GLU A 5 -65.42 -44.28 32.50
N GLU A 6 -65.11 -44.49 33.78
CA GLU A 6 -64.27 -43.57 34.56
C GLU A 6 -62.81 -43.59 34.09
N ALA A 7 -62.29 -44.79 33.78
CA ALA A 7 -60.96 -44.97 33.20
C ALA A 7 -60.84 -44.34 31.79
N LEU A 8 -61.91 -44.38 30.99
CA LEU A 8 -61.93 -43.76 29.67
C LEU A 8 -61.90 -42.23 29.76
N LEU A 9 -62.65 -41.66 30.71
CA LEU A 9 -62.68 -40.22 30.97
C LEU A 9 -61.33 -39.72 31.51
N GLU A 10 -60.74 -40.39 32.50
CA GLU A 10 -59.38 -40.09 32.99
C GLU A 10 -58.33 -40.13 31.87
N SER A 11 -58.39 -41.13 30.98
CA SER A 11 -57.48 -41.23 29.84
C SER A 11 -57.61 -40.05 28.87
N GLN A 12 -58.82 -39.53 28.65
CA GLN A 12 -59.05 -38.35 27.81
C GLN A 12 -58.62 -37.05 28.50
N TRP A 13 -58.82 -36.91 29.81
CA TRP A 13 -58.40 -35.71 30.55
C TRP A 13 -56.87 -35.56 30.63
N THR A 14 -56.13 -36.67 30.67
CA THR A 14 -54.66 -36.66 30.66
C THR A 14 -54.05 -36.24 29.31
N GLU A 15 -54.80 -36.37 28.21
CA GLU A 15 -54.38 -35.93 26.87
C GLU A 15 -54.54 -34.42 26.68
N ILE A 16 -55.61 -33.83 27.23
CA ILE A 16 -55.95 -32.40 27.10
C ILE A 16 -54.99 -31.51 27.92
N GLN A 17 -54.39 -32.02 29.00
CA GLN A 17 -53.49 -31.28 29.89
C GLN A 17 -52.00 -31.29 29.47
N LYS A 18 -51.61 -31.93 28.35
CA LYS A 18 -50.21 -31.89 27.90
C LYS A 18 -49.82 -30.46 27.48
N PRO A 19 -48.83 -29.82 28.14
CA PRO A 19 -48.50 -28.42 27.88
C PRO A 19 -47.76 -28.27 26.55
N HIS A 20 -48.51 -27.98 25.47
CA HIS A 20 -47.98 -27.89 24.11
C HIS A 20 -47.20 -26.60 23.79
N SER A 21 -46.88 -25.76 24.78
CA SER A 21 -46.34 -24.40 24.55
C SER A 21 -44.95 -24.12 25.15
N ARG A 22 -44.39 -25.02 25.98
CA ARG A 22 -43.10 -24.77 26.65
C ARG A 22 -41.88 -25.13 25.80
N THR A 23 -42.03 -26.07 24.87
CA THR A 23 -40.96 -26.55 23.97
C THR A 23 -40.73 -25.62 22.77
N SER A 24 -41.79 -25.06 22.18
CA SER A 24 -41.71 -24.15 21.01
C SER A 24 -40.98 -22.83 21.34
N SER A 25 -41.25 -22.22 22.50
CA SER A 25 -40.55 -21.00 22.95
C SER A 25 -39.08 -21.27 23.27
N ARG A 26 -38.79 -22.39 23.94
CA ARG A 26 -37.43 -22.82 24.28
C ARG A 26 -36.60 -23.17 23.04
N GLN A 27 -37.18 -23.88 22.07
CA GLN A 27 -36.55 -24.15 20.77
C GLN A 27 -36.26 -22.84 20.02
N LYS A 28 -37.24 -21.93 19.90
CA LYS A 28 -37.02 -20.61 19.26
C LYS A 28 -35.91 -19.81 19.96
N HIS A 29 -35.86 -19.80 21.29
CA HIS A 29 -34.78 -19.15 22.06
C HIS A 29 -33.41 -19.77 21.78
N GLU A 30 -33.30 -21.10 21.74
CA GLU A 30 -32.05 -21.80 21.44
C GLU A 30 -31.55 -21.51 20.01
N HIS A 31 -32.46 -21.43 19.03
CA HIS A 31 -32.13 -21.03 17.66
C HIS A 31 -31.62 -19.58 17.57
N VAL A 32 -32.26 -18.64 18.28
CA VAL A 32 -31.82 -17.23 18.32
C VAL A 32 -30.46 -17.08 19.00
N ILE A 33 -30.21 -17.80 20.10
CA ILE A 33 -28.92 -17.78 20.80
C ILE A 33 -27.82 -18.38 19.91
N ARG A 34 -28.10 -19.50 19.24
CA ARG A 34 -27.17 -20.12 18.28
C ARG A 34 -26.86 -19.17 17.13
N TYR A 35 -27.87 -18.53 16.56
CA TYR A 35 -27.70 -17.54 15.49
C TYR A 35 -26.90 -16.31 15.94
N ARG A 36 -27.19 -15.74 17.12
CA ARG A 36 -26.43 -14.60 17.66
C ARG A 36 -24.96 -14.93 17.91
N ARG A 37 -24.67 -16.14 18.38
CA ARG A 37 -23.28 -16.61 18.55
C ARG A 37 -22.60 -16.73 17.20
N TRP A 38 -23.24 -17.38 16.23
CA TRP A 38 -22.72 -17.49 14.86
C TRP A 38 -22.51 -16.13 14.20
N LEU A 39 -23.47 -15.22 14.32
CA LEU A 39 -23.38 -13.86 13.80
C LEU A 39 -22.23 -13.09 14.46
N ALA A 40 -22.06 -13.21 15.78
CA ALA A 40 -20.93 -12.62 16.49
C ALA A 40 -19.58 -13.19 16.01
N PHE A 41 -19.49 -14.50 15.75
CA PHE A 41 -18.28 -15.10 15.17
C PHE A 41 -18.00 -14.59 13.76
N LEU A 42 -19.01 -14.47 12.89
CA LEU A 42 -18.85 -13.95 11.53
C LEU A 42 -18.42 -12.48 11.53
N ILE A 43 -19.01 -11.65 12.41
CA ILE A 43 -18.62 -10.25 12.58
C ILE A 43 -17.18 -10.15 13.08
N ALA A 44 -16.80 -10.92 14.11
CA ALA A 44 -15.44 -10.92 14.64
C ALA A 44 -14.40 -11.38 13.61
N PHE A 45 -14.72 -12.42 12.83
CA PHE A 45 -13.87 -12.88 11.74
C PHE A 45 -13.75 -11.84 10.63
N GLY A 46 -14.84 -11.19 10.24
CA GLY A 46 -14.83 -10.09 9.28
C GLY A 46 -13.95 -8.92 9.75
N ILE A 47 -14.09 -8.50 11.02
CA ILE A 47 -13.23 -7.46 11.62
C ILE A 47 -11.77 -7.89 11.64
N LEU A 48 -11.48 -9.16 11.98
CA LEU A 48 -10.11 -9.66 11.99
C LEU A 48 -9.50 -9.65 10.58
N LEU A 49 -10.25 -10.08 9.57
CA LEU A 49 -9.81 -10.05 8.17
C LEU A 49 -9.58 -8.62 7.68
N THR A 50 -10.47 -7.68 8.00
CA THR A 50 -10.28 -6.28 7.60
C THR A 50 -9.07 -5.66 8.28
N LEU A 51 -8.83 -5.95 9.57
CA LEU A 51 -7.63 -5.49 10.27
C LEU A 51 -6.35 -6.08 9.66
N ILE A 52 -6.35 -7.39 9.33
CA ILE A 52 -5.21 -8.03 8.65
C ILE A 52 -4.96 -7.38 7.29
N LEU A 53 -6.00 -7.11 6.51
CA LEU A 53 -5.86 -6.45 5.21
C LEU A 53 -5.37 -5.00 5.34
N LEU A 54 -5.85 -4.25 6.33
CA LEU A 54 -5.41 -2.86 6.57
C LEU A 54 -3.95 -2.81 7.02
N LEU A 55 -3.55 -3.69 7.94
CA LEU A 55 -2.16 -3.82 8.38
C LEU A 55 -1.25 -4.32 7.26
N GLY A 56 -1.72 -5.28 6.46
CA GLY A 56 -1.00 -5.80 5.30
C GLY A 56 -0.82 -4.74 4.21
N ALA A 57 -1.86 -3.97 3.91
CA ALA A 57 -1.79 -2.86 2.96
C ALA A 57 -0.87 -1.74 3.49
N SER A 58 -0.95 -1.38 4.77
CA SER A 58 -0.06 -0.34 5.33
C SER A 58 1.40 -0.80 5.34
N TYR A 59 1.66 -2.06 5.71
CA TYR A 59 2.98 -2.66 5.67
C TYR A 59 3.52 -2.72 4.23
N PHE A 60 2.72 -3.22 3.28
CA PHE A 60 3.08 -3.30 1.87
C PHE A 60 3.37 -1.91 1.27
N MET A 61 2.56 -0.89 1.59
CA MET A 61 2.81 0.48 1.14
C MET A 61 4.10 1.06 1.75
N HIS A 62 4.37 0.83 3.05
CA HIS A 62 5.63 1.26 3.66
C HIS A 62 6.86 0.57 3.05
N VAL A 63 6.75 -0.72 2.72
CA VAL A 63 7.82 -1.48 2.07
C VAL A 63 8.00 -1.01 0.63
N TYR A 64 6.92 -0.79 -0.13
CA TYR A 64 6.96 -0.31 -1.51
C TYR A 64 7.56 1.10 -1.62
N SER A 65 7.27 2.00 -0.68
CA SER A 65 7.90 3.32 -0.64
C SER A 65 9.38 3.29 -0.20
N ASN A 66 9.85 2.20 0.41
CA ASN A 66 11.27 2.03 0.76
C ASN A 66 12.12 1.50 -0.40
N GLU A 67 11.51 1.07 -1.51
CA GLU A 67 12.19 0.80 -2.78
C GLU A 67 12.17 2.07 -3.65
N ASN A 68 12.68 3.18 -3.14
CA ASN A 68 13.13 4.26 -4.01
C ASN A 68 14.62 4.00 -4.33
N PRO A 69 14.98 3.56 -5.55
CA PRO A 69 16.37 3.33 -5.96
C PRO A 69 17.19 4.63 -6.11
N GLN A 70 16.78 5.72 -5.46
CA GLN A 70 17.53 6.98 -5.35
C GLN A 70 18.19 7.07 -3.97
N LYS A 71 19.06 6.11 -3.64
CA LYS A 71 19.87 6.15 -2.42
C LYS A 71 21.32 5.98 -2.82
N ASP A 72 22.00 7.13 -2.90
CA ASP A 72 23.46 7.38 -2.89
C ASP A 72 23.85 8.65 -3.66
N PHE A 73 22.88 9.46 -4.10
CA PHE A 73 23.17 10.85 -4.44
C PHE A 73 22.90 11.72 -3.21
N PRO A 74 23.88 12.54 -2.77
CA PRO A 74 23.60 13.49 -1.72
C PRO A 74 22.48 14.42 -2.20
N ASP A 75 21.53 14.77 -1.33
CA ASP A 75 20.43 15.70 -1.63
C ASP A 75 20.92 17.07 -2.18
N SER A 76 22.23 17.34 -2.08
CA SER A 76 22.93 18.50 -2.63
C SER A 76 23.40 18.36 -4.09
N ALA A 77 23.23 17.21 -4.75
CA ALA A 77 23.70 17.02 -6.12
C ALA A 77 22.78 17.73 -7.13
N ASN A 78 23.33 18.69 -7.89
CA ASN A 78 22.56 19.38 -8.92
C ASN A 78 22.18 18.39 -10.04
N PRO A 79 20.87 18.25 -10.38
CA PRO A 79 20.41 17.26 -11.35
C PRO A 79 20.97 17.48 -12.76
N ILE A 80 21.40 18.70 -13.10
CA ILE A 80 22.08 18.98 -14.39
C ILE A 80 23.35 18.14 -14.53
N CYS A 81 24.05 17.89 -13.43
CA CYS A 81 25.30 17.13 -13.40
C CYS A 81 25.08 15.61 -13.55
N LEU A 82 23.83 15.16 -13.54
CA LEU A 82 23.46 13.77 -13.80
C LEU A 82 23.19 13.52 -15.30
N LEU A 83 23.05 14.58 -16.10
CA LEU A 83 22.84 14.47 -17.53
C LEU A 83 24.15 14.09 -18.23
N PRO A 84 24.09 13.31 -19.33
CA PRO A 84 25.28 12.98 -20.11
C PRO A 84 25.85 14.22 -20.80
N ILE A 85 27.16 14.25 -21.03
CA ILE A 85 27.76 15.24 -21.94
C ILE A 85 27.19 15.00 -23.35
N GLN A 86 26.56 16.02 -23.93
CA GLN A 86 25.82 15.91 -25.18
C GLN A 86 26.13 17.08 -26.11
N THR A 87 26.75 16.79 -27.25
CA THR A 87 27.11 17.77 -28.29
C THR A 87 25.91 18.33 -29.05
N GLY A 88 24.78 17.60 -29.13
CA GLY A 88 23.68 17.95 -30.03
C GLY A 88 24.00 17.64 -31.49
N SER A 89 22.99 17.32 -32.28
CA SER A 89 23.12 16.94 -33.70
C SER A 89 22.49 17.98 -34.62
N ASP A 90 23.03 18.09 -35.85
CA ASP A 90 22.52 18.94 -36.94
C ASP A 90 22.46 20.44 -36.59
N CYS A 91 23.47 20.94 -35.88
CA CYS A 91 23.56 22.36 -35.52
C CYS A 91 24.41 23.14 -36.52
N GLN A 92 24.03 24.40 -36.75
CA GLN A 92 24.81 25.33 -37.57
C GLN A 92 25.99 25.94 -36.79
N VAL A 93 25.85 26.04 -35.46
CA VAL A 93 26.81 26.70 -34.58
C VAL A 93 27.32 25.69 -33.57
N HIS A 94 28.64 25.58 -33.49
CA HIS A 94 29.37 24.76 -32.54
C HIS A 94 30.35 25.62 -31.76
N THR A 95 30.32 25.47 -30.44
CA THR A 95 31.14 26.20 -29.47
C THR A 95 31.82 25.21 -28.52
N GLN A 96 32.87 25.65 -27.84
CA GLN A 96 33.62 24.80 -26.91
C GLN A 96 33.12 25.03 -25.49
N HIS A 97 32.45 24.04 -24.90
CA HIS A 97 31.91 24.12 -23.53
C HIS A 97 32.57 23.06 -22.63
N TRP A 98 32.24 23.14 -21.34
CA TRP A 98 32.60 22.18 -20.30
C TRP A 98 31.35 21.44 -19.81
N GLY A 99 31.44 20.14 -19.60
CA GLY A 99 30.37 19.31 -19.03
C GLY A 99 30.91 18.42 -17.93
N TRP A 100 30.09 18.13 -16.92
CA TRP A 100 30.45 17.25 -15.82
C TRP A 100 30.38 15.79 -16.26
N ASP A 101 31.47 15.05 -16.06
CA ASP A 101 31.53 13.61 -16.23
C ASP A 101 31.44 12.94 -14.87
N SER A 102 30.27 12.38 -14.57
CA SER A 102 29.97 11.67 -13.33
C SER A 102 30.80 10.40 -13.13
N ARG A 103 31.42 9.84 -14.18
CA ARG A 103 32.30 8.66 -14.05
C ARG A 103 33.69 9.03 -13.57
N THR A 104 34.17 10.22 -13.95
CA THR A 104 35.50 10.71 -13.56
C THR A 104 35.46 11.77 -12.47
N HIS A 105 34.25 12.18 -12.05
CA HIS A 105 34.01 13.23 -11.07
C HIS A 105 34.75 14.53 -11.46
N SER A 106 34.71 14.88 -12.74
CA SER A 106 35.47 16.00 -13.29
C SER A 106 34.75 16.69 -14.44
N CYS A 107 35.05 17.97 -14.65
CA CYS A 107 34.58 18.73 -15.81
C CYS A 107 35.48 18.46 -17.01
N LYS A 108 34.88 18.04 -18.12
CA LYS A 108 35.54 17.78 -19.40
C LYS A 108 35.09 18.76 -20.46
N GLN A 109 36.05 19.19 -21.27
CA GLN A 109 35.78 20.01 -22.42
C GLN A 109 35.16 19.17 -23.54
N PHE A 110 34.16 19.71 -24.23
CA PHE A 110 33.51 19.06 -25.36
C PHE A 110 32.99 20.11 -26.36
N ILE A 111 32.71 19.68 -27.58
CA ILE A 111 32.03 20.52 -28.57
C ILE A 111 30.54 20.51 -28.25
N TYR A 112 29.97 21.70 -28.08
CA TYR A 112 28.56 21.92 -27.83
C TYR A 112 27.92 22.55 -29.06
N GLY A 113 26.85 21.95 -29.54
CA GLY A 113 25.98 22.52 -30.55
C GLY A 113 24.89 23.34 -29.87
N GLU A 114 24.64 24.54 -30.37
CA GLU A 114 23.62 25.47 -29.86
C GLU A 114 22.17 24.99 -30.14
N CYS A 115 21.99 23.72 -30.50
CA CYS A 115 20.73 23.06 -30.79
C CYS A 115 20.74 21.61 -30.27
N ASN A 116 19.58 21.04 -29.93
CA ASN A 116 19.42 19.62 -29.57
C ASN A 116 20.39 19.08 -28.49
N SER A 117 20.94 19.96 -27.66
CA SER A 117 21.85 19.64 -26.56
C SER A 117 21.14 19.78 -25.21
N ASN A 118 21.71 19.21 -24.16
CA ASN A 118 21.17 19.32 -22.81
C ASN A 118 21.90 20.38 -21.97
N LYS A 119 21.45 20.56 -20.72
CA LYS A 119 21.95 21.61 -19.81
C LYS A 119 23.30 21.31 -19.15
N ASN A 120 23.88 20.12 -19.32
CA ASN A 120 25.22 19.80 -18.85
C ASN A 120 26.28 20.41 -19.78
N ASN A 121 26.26 21.75 -19.85
CA ASN A 121 27.14 22.56 -20.66
C ASN A 121 27.39 23.89 -19.94
N PHE A 122 28.66 24.26 -19.80
CA PHE A 122 29.10 25.44 -19.07
C PHE A 122 30.21 26.13 -19.87
N LEU A 123 30.23 27.47 -19.88
CA LEU A 123 31.23 28.24 -20.63
C LEU A 123 32.65 28.09 -20.08
N THR A 124 32.79 27.86 -18.78
CA THR A 124 34.09 27.73 -18.11
C THR A 124 34.16 26.48 -17.26
N LYS A 125 35.38 25.96 -17.05
CA LYS A 125 35.63 24.82 -16.18
C LYS A 125 35.21 25.14 -14.75
N GLU A 126 35.52 26.34 -14.28
CA GLU A 126 35.23 26.81 -12.92
C GLU A 126 33.72 26.79 -12.66
N LYS A 127 32.90 27.22 -13.63
CA LYS A 127 31.44 27.21 -13.45
C LYS A 127 30.89 25.79 -13.41
N CYS A 128 31.38 24.91 -14.26
CA CYS A 128 31.02 23.50 -14.22
C CYS A 128 31.37 22.88 -12.85
N GLU A 129 32.57 23.15 -12.33
CA GLU A 129 33.02 22.61 -11.05
C GLU A 129 32.25 23.20 -9.87
N GLU A 130 31.95 24.50 -9.89
CA GLU A 130 31.13 25.18 -8.88
C GLU A 130 29.73 24.54 -8.77
N VAL A 131 29.13 24.21 -9.91
CA VAL A 131 27.77 23.66 -9.97
C VAL A 131 27.73 22.17 -9.62
N CYS A 132 28.75 21.41 -10.02
CA CYS A 132 28.70 19.95 -9.99
C CYS A 132 29.61 19.27 -8.96
N LYS A 133 30.66 19.92 -8.46
CA LYS A 133 31.44 19.35 -7.36
C LYS A 133 30.65 19.47 -6.06
N ILE A 134 30.27 18.32 -5.51
CA ILE A 134 29.69 18.25 -4.16
C ILE A 134 30.71 18.79 -3.16
N ARG A 135 30.33 19.83 -2.40
CA ARG A 135 31.10 20.29 -1.24
C ARG A 135 30.53 19.61 0.00
N ILE A 136 31.29 18.67 0.56
CA ILE A 136 30.99 18.15 1.90
C ILE A 136 31.51 19.19 2.89
N ASN A 137 30.60 19.85 3.60
CA ASN A 137 30.98 20.63 4.78
C ASN A 137 31.34 19.63 5.88
N VAL A 138 32.63 19.42 6.09
CA VAL A 138 33.20 18.64 7.21
C VAL A 138 33.25 19.51 8.45
#